data_AF-A0A9W9BWX1-F1
#
_entry.id   AF-A0A9W9BWX1-F1
#
_cell.length_a   1.000
_cell.length_b   1.000
_cell.length_c   1.000
_cell.angle_alpha   90.00
_cell.angle_beta   90.00
_cell.angle_gamma   90.00
#
_symmetry.space_group_name_H-M   'P 1'
#
loop_
_entity.id
_entity.type
_entity.pdbx_description
1 polymer ?
#
loop_
_entity_poly.entity_id
_entity_poly.type
_entity_poly.pdbx_seq_one_letter_code
_entity_poly.pdbx_strand_id
1 'polypeptide(L)'
;MCQILAHEPKFREYLSWGHYPKESSVDERGVQPLDDTYVVQVVRQVNYGPLESKRYFLKTGSDMFVEVDEKWLIDANFAKLNA
;
A
#
# COMPACT_ATOMS: atom_id res chain seq x y z
N MET A 1 20.64 -20.01 -2.22
CA MET A 1 20.36 -19.25 -0.98
C MET A 1 19.07 -18.50 -1.24
N CYS A 2 17.94 -18.93 -0.69
CA CYS A 2 16.64 -18.31 -0.99
C CYS A 2 16.60 -16.93 -0.31
N GLN A 3 16.57 -15.85 -1.08
CA GLN A 3 16.23 -14.53 -0.56
C GLN A 3 14.77 -14.59 -0.12
N ILE A 4 14.55 -14.87 1.16
CA ILE A 4 13.28 -14.53 1.80
C ILE A 4 13.22 -13.01 1.71
N LEU A 5 12.41 -12.51 0.78
CA LEU A 5 12.12 -11.09 0.66
C LEU A 5 11.61 -10.66 2.03
N ALA A 6 12.39 -9.89 2.79
CA ALA A 6 12.05 -9.48 4.15
C ALA A 6 10.69 -8.77 4.25
N HIS A 7 10.15 -8.35 3.10
CA HIS A 7 8.87 -7.66 2.95
C HIS A 7 7.74 -8.55 2.44
N GLU A 8 7.99 -9.81 2.04
CA GLU A 8 6.94 -10.76 1.63
C GLU A 8 5.79 -10.87 2.65
N PRO A 9 6.06 -10.93 3.98
CA PRO A 9 4.97 -10.99 4.96
C PRO A 9 4.02 -9.78 4.88
N LYS A 10 4.53 -8.58 4.60
CA LYS A 10 3.74 -7.35 4.45
C LYS A 10 2.79 -7.43 3.26
N PHE A 11 3.28 -7.95 2.12
CA PHE A 11 2.45 -8.14 0.93
C PHE A 11 1.40 -9.25 1.13
N ARG A 12 1.73 -10.32 1.85
CA ARG A 12 0.76 -11.38 2.17
C ARG A 12 -0.40 -10.86 3.01
N GLU A 13 -0.11 -10.01 3.99
CA GLU A 13 -1.14 -9.35 4.82
C GLU A 13 -2.07 -8.47 3.97
N TYR A 14 -1.51 -7.66 3.07
CA TYR A 14 -2.29 -6.87 2.12
C TYR A 14 -3.16 -7.73 1.21
N LEU A 15 -2.62 -8.82 0.66
CA LEU A 15 -3.39 -9.73 -0.19
C LEU A 15 -4.53 -10.38 0.61
N SER A 16 -4.26 -10.84 1.83
CA SER A 16 -5.29 -11.40 2.72
C SER A 16 -6.42 -10.40 3.01
N TRP A 17 -6.09 -9.11 3.18
CA TRP A 17 -7.10 -8.06 3.31
C TRP A 17 -7.89 -7.84 2.01
N GLY A 18 -7.21 -7.73 0.86
CA GLY A 18 -7.83 -7.42 -0.43
C GLY A 18 -8.66 -8.56 -1.04
N HIS A 19 -8.47 -9.80 -0.58
CA HIS A 19 -9.26 -10.95 -0.99
C HIS A 19 -10.71 -10.92 -0.48
N TYR A 20 -11.01 -10.11 0.54
CA TYR A 20 -12.37 -9.93 1.03
C TYR A 20 -13.05 -8.80 0.25
N PRO A 21 -14.25 -9.00 -0.35
CA PRO A 21 -14.92 -7.96 -1.13
C PRO A 21 -15.30 -6.80 -0.20
N LYS A 22 -14.53 -5.71 -0.30
CA LYS A 22 -14.78 -4.43 0.35
C LYS A 22 -14.56 -3.33 -0.67
N GLU A 23 -15.52 -2.42 -0.75
CA GLU A 23 -15.32 -1.15 -1.45
C GLU A 23 -14.26 -0.35 -0.69
N SER A 24 -13.18 0.04 -1.38
CA SER A 24 -12.20 0.98 -0.88
C SER A 24 -12.64 2.38 -1.29
N SER A 25 -12.71 3.30 -0.33
CA SER A 25 -12.88 4.72 -0.58
C SER A 25 -11.62 5.44 -0.12
N VAL A 26 -11.17 6.43 -0.90
CA VAL A 26 -10.02 7.26 -0.54
C VAL A 26 -10.40 8.05 0.71
N ASP A 27 -9.65 7.85 1.79
CA ASP A 27 -9.88 8.63 3.02
C ASP A 27 -9.11 9.94 2.91
N GLU A 28 -9.83 10.99 2.52
CA GLU A 28 -9.28 12.36 2.43
C GLU A 28 -9.09 12.99 3.82
N ARG A 29 -9.60 12.36 4.89
CA ARG A 29 -9.53 12.86 6.27
C ARG A 29 -8.25 12.38 6.94
N GLY A 30 -7.12 12.76 6.36
CA GLY A 30 -5.80 12.78 7.00
C GLY A 30 -5.58 11.67 8.03
N VAL A 31 -5.48 10.42 7.57
CA VAL A 31 -5.05 9.31 8.44
C VAL A 31 -3.67 9.68 8.99
N GLN A 32 -3.50 9.65 10.32
CA GLN A 32 -2.18 9.89 10.90
C GLN A 32 -1.35 8.60 10.86
N PRO A 33 -0.13 8.63 10.32
CA PRO A 33 0.75 7.48 10.35
C PRO A 33 1.15 7.20 11.81
N LEU A 34 0.96 5.96 12.25
CA LEU A 34 1.47 5.47 13.53
C LEU A 34 2.90 4.93 13.34
N ASP A 35 3.65 4.78 14.43
CA ASP A 35 4.90 4.04 14.42
C ASP A 35 4.65 2.60 13.88
N ASP A 36 5.55 2.10 13.02
CA ASP A 36 5.45 0.84 12.26
C ASP A 36 4.43 0.80 11.09
N THR A 37 3.92 1.94 10.62
CA THR A 37 3.11 1.99 9.39
C THR A 37 3.92 1.80 8.11
N TYR A 38 3.34 1.08 7.15
CA TYR A 38 3.90 0.92 5.80
C TYR A 38 2.81 1.12 4.76
N VAL A 39 3.23 1.47 3.55
CA VAL A 39 2.33 1.70 2.42
C VAL A 39 2.60 0.67 1.34
N VAL A 40 1.53 0.06 0.84
CA VAL A 40 1.56 -0.83 -0.31
C VAL A 40 1.15 -0.04 -1.55
N GLN A 41 2.04 0.03 -2.52
CA GLN A 41 1.75 0.57 -3.84
C GLN A 41 1.26 -0.55 -4.75
N VAL A 42 0.02 -0.45 -5.22
CA VAL A 42 -0.55 -1.33 -6.23
C VAL A 42 -0.49 -0.66 -7.58
N VAL A 43 0.11 -1.37 -8.54
CA VAL A 43 0.29 -0.90 -9.90
C VAL A 43 -0.44 -1.84 -10.84
N ARG A 44 -1.33 -1.30 -11.67
CA ARG A 44 -1.93 -2.03 -12.78
C ARG A 44 -1.22 -1.67 -14.07
N GLN A 45 -0.76 -2.70 -14.78
CA GLN A 45 -0.25 -2.60 -16.15
C GLN A 45 -1.04 -3.57 -17.02
N VAL A 46 -1.39 -3.14 -18.23
CA VAL A 46 -2.01 -4.01 -19.23
C VAL A 46 -0.96 -4.33 -20.28
N ASN A 47 -0.75 -5.63 -20.55
CA ASN A 47 0.12 -6.13 -21.61
C ASN A 47 1.57 -5.58 -21.60
N TYR A 48 2.17 -5.38 -20.41
CA TYR A 48 3.50 -4.77 -20.26
C TYR A 48 3.62 -3.35 -20.85
N GLY A 49 2.47 -2.72 -21.12
CA GLY A 49 2.37 -1.36 -21.63
C GLY A 49 2.50 -0.30 -20.54
N PRO A 50 2.07 0.94 -20.84
CA PRO A 50 2.08 2.02 -19.88
C PRO A 50 1.28 1.65 -18.63
N LEU A 51 1.68 2.26 -17.52
CA LEU A 51 1.01 2.10 -16.25
C LEU A 51 -0.41 2.66 -16.35
N GLU A 52 -1.39 1.84 -16.06
CA GLU A 52 -2.80 2.18 -16.20
C GLU A 52 -3.33 2.83 -14.92
N SER A 53 -2.96 2.27 -13.75
CA SER A 53 -3.33 2.84 -12.46
C SER A 53 -2.28 2.58 -11.40
N LYS A 54 -2.16 3.56 -10.49
CA LYS A 54 -1.42 3.48 -9.23
C LYS A 54 -2.42 3.75 -8.11
N ARG A 55 -2.42 2.89 -7.11
CA ARG A 55 -3.18 3.08 -5.88
C ARG A 55 -2.28 2.82 -4.70
N TYR A 56 -2.47 3.58 -3.63
CA TYR A 56 -1.63 3.51 -2.44
C TYR A 56 -2.47 3.13 -1.25
N PHE A 57 -2.03 2.14 -0.49
CA PHE A 57 -2.75 1.60 0.64
C PHE A 57 -1.88 1.65 1.88
N LEU A 58 -2.27 2.50 2.83
CA LEU A 58 -1.61 2.62 4.13
C LEU A 58 -2.10 1.52 5.06
N LYS A 59 -1.19 0.73 5.63
CA LYS A 59 -1.51 -0.14 6.76
C LYS A 59 -1.76 0.73 7.99
N THR A 60 -2.95 0.62 8.56
CA THR A 60 -3.27 1.19 9.88
C THR A 60 -3.11 0.11 10.95
N GLY A 61 -2.88 0.50 12.20
CA GLY A 61 -2.55 -0.42 13.31
C GLY A 61 -3.57 -1.54 13.56
N SER A 62 -4.79 -1.44 13.01
CA SER A 62 -5.92 -2.36 13.23
C SER A 62 -6.22 -3.27 12.04
N ASP A 63 -5.19 -3.87 11.43
CA ASP A 63 -5.32 -4.83 10.30
C ASP A 63 -6.16 -4.36 9.10
N MET A 64 -6.32 -3.05 9.00
CA MET A 64 -7.03 -2.40 7.91
C MET A 64 -6.05 -1.62 7.05
N PHE A 65 -6.25 -1.74 5.75
CA PHE A 65 -5.61 -0.88 4.78
C PHE A 65 -6.58 0.22 4.37
N VAL A 66 -6.08 1.44 4.31
CA VAL A 66 -6.83 2.62 3.86
C VAL A 66 -6.17 3.16 2.62
N GLU A 67 -6.98 3.46 1.60
CA GLU A 67 -6.48 4.07 0.39
C GLU A 67 -6.17 5.55 0.63
N VAL A 68 -4.95 5.94 0.26
CA VAL A 68 -4.42 7.31 0.42
C VAL A 68 -3.97 7.85 -0.93
N ASP A 69 -3.98 9.17 -1.05
CA ASP A 69 -3.49 9.85 -2.26
C ASP A 69 -1.95 9.92 -2.31
N GLU A 70 -1.40 10.05 -3.52
CA GLU A 70 0.05 10.23 -3.72
C GLU A 70 0.57 11.49 -3.01
N LYS A 71 -0.19 12.59 -3.04
CA LYS A 71 0.15 13.83 -2.36
C LYS A 71 0.28 13.62 -0.85
N TRP A 72 -0.57 12.79 -0.27
CA TRP A 72 -0.53 12.47 1.16
C TRP A 72 0.77 11.73 1.52
N LEU A 73 1.24 10.81 0.67
CA LEU A 73 2.50 10.11 0.89
C LEU A 73 3.72 11.04 0.89
N ILE A 74 3.70 12.02 -0.02
CA ILE A 74 4.76 13.01 -0.13
C ILE A 74 4.76 13.91 1.10
N ASP A 75 3.59 14.36 1.55
CA ASP A 75 3.43 15.20 2.74
C ASP A 75 3.85 14.45 4.03
N ALA A 76 3.48 13.18 4.13
CA ALA A 76 3.88 12.29 5.23
C ALA A 76 5.32 11.75 5.12
N ASN A 77 6.10 12.20 4.12
CA ASN A 77 7.51 11.88 3.92
C ASN A 77 7.82 10.37 3.79
N PHE A 78 6.95 9.62 3.12
CA PHE A 78 7.20 8.21 2.84
C PHE A 78 8.31 8.03 1.80
N ALA A 79 9.32 7.23 2.13
CA ALA A 79 10.37 6.85 1.19
C ALA A 79 10.09 5.48 0.58
N LYS A 80 10.31 5.36 -0.74
CA LYS A 80 10.22 4.07 -1.42
C LYS A 80 11.35 3.17 -0.91
N LEU A 81 10.97 2.00 -0.41
CA LEU A 81 11.92 0.95 -0.07
C LEU A 81 12.48 0.37 -1.38
N ASN A 82 13.73 0.69 -1.69
CA ASN A 82 14.49 0.01 -2.75
C ASN A 82 15.18 -1.20 -2.11
N ALA A 83 14.77 -2.40 -2.49
CA ALA A 83 15.44 -3.66 -2.13
C ALA A 83 16.40 -4.08 -3.23
#